data_AF-A0A392T0Z4-F1
#
_entry.id   AF-A0A392T0Z4-F1
#
_cell.length_a   1.000
_cell.length_b   1.000
_cell.length_c   1.000
_cell.angle_alpha   90.00
_cell.angle_beta   90.00
_cell.angle_gamma   90.00
#
_symmetry.space_group_name_H-M   'P 1'
#
loop_
_entity.id
_entity.type
_entity.pdbx_description
1 polymer ?
#
loop_
_entity_poly.entity_id
_entity_poly.type
_entity_poly.pdbx_seq_one_letter_code
_entity_poly.pdbx_strand_id
1 'polypeptide(L)'
;ELVERIRVLGQDVLDGVKFGFNNVVDQLKVLNPRVELNTEGLIMLKRVENGQIVIPPEYAQMEDKEEDEQEGGEDQGESNGEDGA
;
A
#
# COMPACT_ATOMS: atom_id res chain seq x y z
N GLU A 1 -13.18 -22.05 -3.41
CA GLU A 1 -13.81 -21.43 -2.22
C GLU A 1 -12.77 -20.79 -1.29
N LEU A 2 -11.82 -21.54 -0.71
CA LEU A 2 -10.84 -20.97 0.24
C LEU A 2 -9.90 -19.92 -0.40
N VAL A 3 -9.37 -20.20 -1.59
CA VAL A 3 -8.47 -19.27 -2.30
C VAL A 3 -9.14 -17.92 -2.55
N GLU A 4 -10.40 -17.92 -3.00
CA GLU A 4 -11.14 -16.67 -3.23
C GLU A 4 -11.37 -15.90 -1.93
N ARG A 5 -11.69 -16.59 -0.83
CA ARG A 5 -11.84 -15.93 0.48
C ARG A 5 -10.53 -15.33 0.99
N ILE A 6 -9.40 -16.00 0.76
CA ILE A 6 -8.08 -15.46 1.10
C ILE A 6 -7.79 -14.21 0.26
N ARG A 7 -8.12 -14.24 -1.04
CA ARG A 7 -7.96 -13.08 -1.94
C ARG A 7 -8.77 -11.88 -1.46
N VAL A 8 -10.06 -12.08 -1.20
CA VAL A 8 -10.95 -11.02 -0.70
C VAL A 8 -10.45 -10.48 0.65
N LEU A 9 -10.12 -11.37 1.60
CA LEU A 9 -9.59 -10.94 2.90
C LEU A 9 -8.27 -10.16 2.76
N GLY A 10 -7.38 -10.59 1.87
CA GLY A 10 -6.13 -9.87 1.58
C GLY A 10 -6.38 -8.46 1.06
N GLN A 11 -7.35 -8.32 0.16
CA GLN A 11 -7.77 -7.02 -0.37
C GLN A 11 -8.40 -6.13 0.71
N ASP A 12 -9.31 -6.66 1.53
CA ASP A 12 -9.95 -5.93 2.62
C ASP A 12 -8.92 -5.41 3.64
N VAL A 13 -7.92 -6.23 3.96
CA VAL A 13 -6.81 -5.84 4.86
C VAL A 13 -5.97 -4.74 4.23
N LEU A 14 -5.62 -4.87 2.95
CA LEU A 14 -4.84 -3.87 2.22
C LEU A 14 -5.57 -2.52 2.18
N ASP A 15 -6.87 -2.54 1.89
CA ASP A 15 -7.69 -1.32 1.83
C ASP A 15 -7.87 -0.69 3.21
N GLY A 16 -8.03 -1.50 4.26
CA GLY A 16 -8.07 -1.03 5.64
C GLY A 16 -6.77 -0.32 6.07
N VAL A 17 -5.61 -0.87 5.70
CA VAL A 17 -4.30 -0.27 5.98
C VAL A 17 -4.12 1.04 5.21
N LYS A 18 -4.44 1.07 3.91
CA LYS A 18 -4.40 2.29 3.08
C LYS A 18 -5.27 3.39 3.66
N PHE A 19 -6.50 3.05 4.07
CA PHE A 19 -7.42 4.00 4.67
C PHE A 19 -6.87 4.57 5.99
N GLY A 20 -6.39 3.71 6.88
CA GLY A 20 -5.81 4.13 8.16
C GLY A 20 -4.58 5.03 7.97
N PHE A 21 -3.69 4.69 7.04
CA PHE A 21 -2.53 5.49 6.70
C PHE A 21 -2.92 6.89 6.19
N ASN A 22 -3.83 6.97 5.22
CA ASN A 22 -4.30 8.25 4.66
C ASN A 22 -4.90 9.14 5.75
N ASN A 23 -5.71 8.56 6.65
CA ASN A 23 -6.31 9.31 7.75
C ASN A 23 -5.26 9.85 8.75
N VAL A 24 -4.17 9.11 9.00
CA VAL A 24 -3.06 9.59 9.83
C VAL A 24 -2.32 10.74 9.13
N VAL A 25 -2.03 10.60 7.83
CA VAL A 25 -1.39 11.65 7.02
C VAL A 25 -2.23 12.92 7.04
N ASP A 26 -3.55 12.82 6.89
CA ASP A 26 -4.46 13.96 6.92
C ASP A 26 -4.49 14.64 8.29
N GLN A 27 -4.52 13.86 9.39
CA GLN A 27 -4.40 14.41 10.74
C GLN A 27 -3.07 15.15 10.94
N LEU A 28 -1.96 14.60 10.44
CA LEU A 28 -0.65 15.27 10.51
C LEU A 28 -0.62 16.56 9.70
N LYS A 29 -1.25 16.62 8.53
CA LYS A 29 -1.39 17.86 7.74
C LYS A 29 -2.21 18.93 8.48
N VAL A 30 -3.30 18.54 9.15
CA VAL A 30 -4.11 19.44 9.98
C VAL A 30 -3.28 20.06 11.11
N LEU A 31 -2.46 19.24 11.78
CA LEU A 31 -1.58 19.71 12.87
C LEU A 31 -0.38 20.52 12.38
N ASN A 32 0.06 20.30 11.13
CA ASN A 32 1.26 20.91 10.56
C ASN A 32 0.98 21.60 9.21
N PRO A 33 0.13 22.66 9.17
CA PRO A 33 -0.37 23.23 7.92
C PRO A 33 0.68 23.95 7.05
N ARG A 34 1.90 24.13 7.59
CA ARG A 34 3.03 24.79 6.90
C ARG A 34 4.12 23.82 6.45
N VAL A 35 3.94 22.53 6.73
CA VAL A 35 4.90 21.48 6.40
C VAL A 35 4.28 20.60 5.31
N GLU A 36 5.00 20.44 4.21
CA GLU A 36 4.63 19.47 3.19
C GLU A 36 5.17 18.10 3.60
N LEU A 37 4.26 17.15 3.84
CA LEU A 37 4.63 15.78 4.18
C LEU A 37 4.96 15.03 2.90
N ASN A 38 6.21 14.57 2.79
CA ASN A 38 6.58 13.62 1.75
C ASN A 38 6.06 12.23 2.14
N THR A 39 5.21 11.66 1.28
CA THR A 39 4.68 10.29 1.42
C THR A 39 5.07 9.40 0.24
N GLU A 40 5.85 9.93 -0.70
CA GLU A 40 6.38 9.20 -1.84
C GLU A 40 7.44 8.19 -1.37
N GLY A 41 7.36 6.97 -1.88
CA GLY A 41 8.36 5.94 -1.58
C GLY A 41 8.32 5.39 -0.14
N LEU A 42 7.23 5.59 0.59
CA LEU A 42 6.95 4.85 1.83
C LEU A 42 6.58 3.39 1.50
N ILE A 43 7.58 2.60 1.12
CA ILE A 43 7.43 1.15 0.89
C ILE A 43 7.48 0.43 2.25
N MET A 44 6.89 -0.77 2.34
CA MET A 44 6.85 -1.53 3.61
C MET A 44 8.24 -1.77 4.20
N LEU A 45 9.23 -2.00 3.33
CA LEU A 45 10.61 -2.29 3.74
C LEU A 45 11.43 -1.06 4.10
N LYS A 46 10.95 0.16 3.86
CA LYS A 46 11.71 1.39 4.12
C LYS A 46 11.25 2.04 5.43
N ARG A 47 12.18 2.67 6.15
CA ARG A 47 11.87 3.45 7.36
C ARG A 47 12.62 4.77 7.37
N VAL A 48 12.16 5.71 8.18
CA VAL A 48 12.84 7.00 8.37
C VAL A 48 13.88 6.88 9.48
N GLU A 49 15.16 7.11 9.15
CA GLU A 49 16.26 7.24 10.11
C GLU A 49 16.96 8.58 9.89
N ASN A 50 17.12 9.38 10.96
CA ASN A 50 17.78 10.69 10.90
C ASN A 50 17.24 11.62 9.78
N GLY A 51 15.94 11.53 9.50
CA GLY A 51 15.28 12.33 8.45
C GLY A 51 15.51 11.82 7.02
N GLN A 52 16.10 10.65 6.84
CA GLN A 52 16.28 10.00 5.54
C GLN A 52 15.48 8.70 5.47
N ILE A 53 14.94 8.40 4.30
CA ILE A 53 14.32 7.10 4.02
C ILE A 53 15.45 6.11 3.74
N VAL A 54 15.52 5.05 4.52
CA VAL A 54 16.55 4.00 4.40
C VAL A 54 15.92 2.62 4.36
N ILE A 55 16.61 1.68 3.71
CA ILE A 55 16.28 0.26 3.79
C ILE A 55 17.06 -0.34 4.95
N PRO A 56 16.37 -0.90 5.95
CA PRO A 56 17.04 -1.61 7.02
C PRO A 56 17.87 -2.79 6.49
N PRO A 57 19.02 -3.09 7.12
CA PRO A 57 19.86 -4.21 6.70
C PRO A 57 19.12 -5.56 6.61
N GLU A 58 18.13 -5.78 7.47
CA GLU A 58 17.26 -6.96 7.47
C GLU A 58 16.41 -7.12 6.19
N TYR A 59 16.15 -6.03 5.46
CA TYR A 59 15.36 -6.01 4.24
C TYR A 59 16.17 -5.71 2.97
N ALA A 60 17.49 -5.52 3.09
CA ALA A 60 18.36 -5.20 1.95
C ALA A 60 18.31 -6.24 0.82
N GLN A 61 17.96 -7.49 1.12
CA GLN A 61 17.84 -8.57 0.12
C GLN A 61 16.43 -8.70 -0.48
N MET A 62 15.47 -7.91 0.00
CA MET A 62 14.07 -7.93 -0.45
C MET A 62 13.69 -6.67 -1.23
N GLU A 63 14.60 -5.68 -1.33
CA GLU A 63 14.39 -4.43 -2.07
C GLU A 63 13.91 -4.67 -3.50
N ASP A 64 14.64 -5.50 -4.26
CA ASP A 64 14.33 -5.79 -5.67
C ASP A 64 12.97 -6.50 -5.87
N LYS A 65 12.40 -7.11 -4.83
CA LYS A 65 11.14 -7.89 -4.93
C LYS A 65 9.89 -7.04 -4.74
N GLU A 66 9.98 -5.94 -4.00
CA GLU A 66 8.81 -5.07 -3.77
C GLU A 66 8.54 -4.08 -4.92
N GLU A 67 9.54 -3.80 -5.77
CA GLU A 67 9.33 -2.96 -6.96
C GLU A 67 8.48 -3.71 -8.00
N ASP A 68 8.72 -5.01 -8.20
CA ASP A 68 7.93 -5.86 -9.11
C ASP A 68 6.49 -6.11 -8.60
N GLU A 69 6.28 -6.19 -7.28
CA GLU A 69 4.95 -6.40 -6.69
C GLU A 69 4.05 -5.15 -6.72
N GLN A 70 4.63 -3.96 -6.89
CA GLN A 70 3.86 -2.72 -7.07
C GLN A 70 3.37 -2.52 -8.51
N GLU A 71 4.07 -3.06 -9.51
CA GLU A 71 3.61 -3.06 -10.91
C GLU A 71 2.54 -4.13 -11.19
N GLY A 72 2.45 -5.17 -10.35
CA GLY A 72 1.46 -6.24 -10.41
C GLY A 72 0.04 -5.87 -9.95
N GLY A 73 -0.39 -4.63 -10.16
CA GLY A 73 -1.80 -4.24 -10.11
C GLY A 73 -2.58 -4.86 -11.26
N GLU A 74 -2.55 -6.19 -11.40
CA GLU A 74 -3.18 -6.91 -12.49
C GLU A 74 -4.68 -7.10 -12.22
N ASP A 75 -5.42 -6.23 -12.91
CA ASP A 75 -6.69 -6.50 -13.59
C ASP A 75 -7.92 -6.70 -12.70
N GLN A 76 -8.62 -5.58 -12.47
CA GLN A 76 -10.06 -5.60 -12.28
C GLN A 76 -10.70 -6.11 -13.57
N GLY A 77 -10.84 -7.43 -13.67
CA GLY A 77 -11.78 -8.05 -14.61
C GLY A 77 -13.20 -7.66 -14.23
N GLU A 78 -13.64 -6.48 -14.70
CA GLU A 78 -15.05 -6.14 -14.84
C GLU A 78 -15.70 -7.18 -15.77
N SER A 79 -16.18 -8.31 -15.24
CA SER A 79 -17.22 -9.05 -15.95
C SER A 79 -18.53 -8.32 -15.73
N ASN A 80 -18.79 -7.34 -16.60
CA ASN A 80 -20.12 -6.78 -16.83
C ASN A 80 -21.15 -7.90 -16.95
N GLY A 81 -22.31 -7.68 -16.34
CA GLY A 81 -23.39 -8.65 -16.32
C GLY A 81 -23.95 -8.95 -17.71
N GLU A 82 -24.34 -10.20 -17.90
CA GLU A 82 -25.42 -10.57 -18.80
C GLU A 82 -26.34 -11.55 -18.05
N ASP A 83 -27.42 -11.01 -17.51
CA ASP A 83 -28.68 -11.74 -17.41
C ASP A 83 -29.13 -12.04 -18.84
N GLY A 84 -29.26 -13.32 -19.22
CA GLY A 84 -29.78 -13.67 -20.54
C GLY A 84 -29.75 -15.15 -20.89
N ALA A 85 -30.69 -15.94 -20.33
CA ALA A 85 -31.54 -16.93 -21.03
C ALA A 85 -32.24 -17.87 -20.02
#